data_AF-A0A3P8AVP0-F1
#
_entry.id   AF-A0A3P8AVP0-F1
#
_cell.length_a   1.000
_cell.length_b   1.000
_cell.length_c   1.000
_cell.angle_alpha   90.00
_cell.angle_beta   90.00
_cell.angle_gamma   90.00
#
_symmetry.space_group_name_H-M   'P 1'
#
loop_
_entity.id
_entity.type
_entity.pdbx_description
1 polymer ?
#
loop_
_entity_poly.entity_id
_entity_poly.type
_entity_poly.pdbx_seq_one_letter_code
_entity_poly.pdbx_strand_id
1 'polypeptide(L)'
;MSISVSFSIYPVIIVGSILLRFPSIRDRLLTLGCLAVGILSLVTANWLLNDMSWSFIEDTYEFILRVDDLTPNVGLVWYFFTQVFEHFRAFYLMVFQVNLLVYVVPLILSLRKDAHLHLVISLLLVAVFSSYPTLNDASVYMALLPMLEKYKKYPRYTLMVAGSLVTCVVLMPVMWHMWIVVGSGNANFYFAVTLIYNVAQIYLMIDLMFAYFRREADEISASLVTDKTNFVLH
;
A
#
# COMPACT_ATOMS: atom_id res chain seq x y z
N MET A 1 -22.75 1.25 15.71
CA MET A 1 -21.76 1.93 14.83
C MET A 1 -20.38 1.51 15.31
N SER A 2 -19.63 0.77 14.50
CA SER A 2 -18.29 0.32 14.88
C SER A 2 -17.26 1.35 14.39
N ILE A 3 -16.52 1.97 15.33
CA ILE A 3 -15.39 2.86 15.03
C ILE A 3 -14.27 2.08 14.32
N SER A 4 -14.23 0.75 14.49
CA SER A 4 -13.28 -0.15 13.83
C SER A 4 -13.40 -0.17 12.31
N VAL A 5 -14.53 0.24 11.71
CA VAL A 5 -14.68 0.24 10.23
C VAL A 5 -13.67 1.17 9.55
N SER A 6 -13.24 2.24 10.24
CA SER A 6 -12.20 3.14 9.73
C SER A 6 -10.78 2.57 9.85
N PHE A 7 -10.59 1.47 10.58
CA PHE A 7 -9.29 0.83 10.80
C PHE A 7 -9.23 -0.51 10.09
N SER A 8 -8.70 -0.48 8.87
CA SER A 8 -8.36 -1.70 8.12
C SER A 8 -7.27 -2.53 8.83
N ILE A 9 -7.16 -3.82 8.51
CA ILE A 9 -6.15 -4.75 9.05
C ILE A 9 -4.78 -4.51 8.39
N TYR A 10 -4.78 -4.11 7.12
CA TYR A 10 -3.59 -4.01 6.29
C TYR A 10 -2.49 -3.03 6.77
N PRO A 11 -2.80 -1.92 7.50
CA PRO A 11 -1.81 -1.06 8.15
C PRO A 11 -0.89 -1.76 9.18
N VAL A 12 -1.15 -3.01 9.58
CA VAL A 12 -0.21 -3.79 10.41
C VAL A 12 1.18 -3.88 9.77
N ILE A 13 1.27 -3.81 8.44
CA ILE A 13 2.54 -3.81 7.70
C ILE A 13 3.40 -2.57 8.04
N ILE A 14 2.78 -1.47 8.45
CA ILE A 14 3.46 -0.24 8.87
C ILE A 14 4.28 -0.45 10.16
N VAL A 15 3.93 -1.45 10.99
CA VAL A 15 4.72 -1.83 12.17
C VAL A 15 6.16 -2.17 11.79
N GLY A 16 6.39 -2.76 10.61
CA GLY A 16 7.73 -3.00 10.08
C GLY A 16 8.55 -1.72 9.91
N SER A 17 7.91 -0.62 9.49
CA SER A 17 8.56 0.69 9.33
C SER A 17 8.97 1.29 10.69
N ILE A 18 8.15 1.08 11.72
CA ILE A 18 8.42 1.55 13.09
C ILE A 18 9.63 0.80 13.67
N LEU A 19 9.71 -0.51 13.43
CA LEU A 19 10.85 -1.34 13.85
C LEU A 19 12.17 -0.87 13.23
N LEU A 20 12.15 -0.47 11.96
CA LEU A 20 13.32 0.03 11.25
C LEU A 20 13.76 1.42 11.70
N ARG A 21 12.82 2.26 12.19
CA ARG A 21 13.12 3.64 12.60
C ARG A 21 14.03 3.71 13.82
N PHE A 22 13.82 2.85 14.81
CA PHE A 22 14.55 2.91 16.08
C PHE A 22 15.69 1.88 16.08
N PRO A 23 16.95 2.29 16.28
CA PRO A 23 18.07 1.35 16.36
C PRO A 23 18.16 0.65 17.73
N SER A 24 17.69 1.30 18.81
CA SER A 24 17.73 0.77 20.18
C SER A 24 16.60 -0.24 20.44
N ILE A 25 16.93 -1.38 21.05
CA ILE A 25 15.96 -2.41 21.42
C ILE A 25 14.93 -1.91 22.45
N ARG A 26 15.34 -1.00 23.35
CA ARG A 26 14.44 -0.44 24.37
C ARG A 26 13.39 0.45 23.72
N ASP A 27 13.79 1.31 22.79
CA ASP A 27 12.87 2.22 22.10
C ASP A 27 11.92 1.46 21.17
N ARG A 28 12.38 0.35 20.56
CA ARG A 28 11.51 -0.58 19.82
C ARG A 28 10.45 -1.20 20.72
N LEU A 29 10.83 -1.74 21.87
CA LEU A 29 9.88 -2.35 22.80
C LEU A 29 8.89 -1.32 23.35
N LEU A 30 9.36 -0.10 23.66
CA LEU A 30 8.49 0.98 24.13
C LEU A 30 7.49 1.40 23.05
N THR A 31 7.92 1.59 21.80
CA THR A 31 7.04 2.01 20.70
C THR A 31 6.04 0.92 20.31
N LEU A 32 6.46 -0.35 20.28
CA LEU A 32 5.57 -1.49 20.13
C LEU A 32 4.57 -1.58 21.29
N GLY A 33 5.03 -1.35 22.52
CA GLY A 33 4.18 -1.31 23.71
C GLY A 33 3.12 -0.22 23.62
N CYS A 34 3.51 1.01 23.27
CA CYS A 34 2.58 2.12 23.06
C CYS A 34 1.57 1.83 21.94
N LEU A 35 2.02 1.22 20.84
CA LEU A 35 1.14 0.84 19.73
C LEU A 35 0.17 -0.27 20.13
N ALA A 36 0.63 -1.28 20.86
CA ALA A 36 -0.20 -2.35 21.40
C ALA A 36 -1.24 -1.81 22.39
N VAL A 37 -0.86 -0.88 23.26
CA VAL A 37 -1.79 -0.20 24.17
C VAL A 37 -2.80 0.63 23.39
N GLY A 38 -2.37 1.33 22.33
CA GLY A 38 -3.26 2.05 21.43
C GLY A 38 -4.29 1.14 20.76
N ILE A 39 -3.85 0.02 20.18
CA ILE A 39 -4.76 -0.98 19.58
C ILE A 39 -5.70 -1.55 20.64
N LEU A 40 -5.20 -1.93 21.82
CA LEU A 40 -6.02 -2.45 22.91
C LEU A 40 -7.08 -1.42 23.36
N SER A 41 -6.71 -0.15 23.44
CA SER A 41 -7.63 0.95 23.78
C SER A 41 -8.74 1.11 22.74
N LEU A 42 -8.42 0.94 21.45
CA LEU A 42 -9.40 1.00 20.36
C LEU A 42 -10.33 -0.22 20.36
N VAL A 43 -9.80 -1.42 20.60
CA VAL A 43 -10.58 -2.65 20.69
C VAL A 43 -11.52 -2.60 21.90
N THR A 44 -11.02 -2.17 23.05
CA THR A 44 -11.84 -2.03 24.28
C THR A 44 -12.92 -0.96 24.12
N ALA A 45 -12.61 0.17 23.48
CA ALA A 45 -13.61 1.19 23.14
C ALA A 45 -14.70 0.65 22.21
N ASN A 46 -14.33 -0.12 21.17
CA ASN A 46 -15.32 -0.72 20.25
C ASN A 46 -16.15 -1.82 20.92
N TRP A 47 -15.56 -2.58 21.83
CA TRP A 47 -16.29 -3.57 22.62
C TRP A 47 -17.32 -2.90 23.54
N LEU A 48 -16.94 -1.80 24.20
CA LEU A 48 -17.85 -1.01 25.04
C LEU A 48 -19.00 -0.40 24.22
N LEU A 49 -18.72 0.07 23.01
CA LEU A 49 -19.72 0.69 22.12
C LEU A 49 -20.67 -0.31 21.45
N ASN A 50 -20.31 -1.59 21.39
CA ASN A 50 -21.16 -2.65 20.82
C ASN A 50 -21.78 -3.53 21.92
N ASP A 51 -22.22 -2.92 23.03
CA ASP A 51 -22.90 -3.59 24.13
C ASP A 51 -22.15 -4.83 24.68
N MET A 52 -20.82 -4.73 24.77
CA MET A 52 -19.94 -5.80 25.25
C MET A 52 -19.96 -7.07 24.39
N SER A 53 -20.33 -6.93 23.11
CA SER A 53 -20.35 -8.03 22.15
C SER A 53 -19.07 -8.05 21.29
N TRP A 54 -18.69 -9.24 20.86
CA TRP A 54 -17.55 -9.47 19.94
C TRP A 54 -17.97 -9.53 18.47
N SER A 55 -19.25 -9.30 18.17
CA SER A 55 -19.78 -9.40 16.80
C SER A 55 -19.07 -8.46 15.83
N PHE A 56 -18.57 -7.33 16.33
CA PHE A 56 -17.81 -6.37 15.52
C PHE A 56 -16.55 -6.98 14.87
N ILE A 57 -15.96 -8.04 15.43
CA ILE A 57 -14.78 -8.70 14.84
C ILE A 57 -15.18 -9.43 13.56
N GLU A 58 -16.27 -10.20 13.59
CA GLU A 58 -16.78 -10.90 12.42
C GLU A 58 -17.24 -9.88 11.36
N ASP A 59 -18.01 -8.88 11.79
CA ASP A 59 -18.58 -7.88 10.89
C ASP A 59 -17.52 -6.95 10.26
N THR A 60 -16.38 -6.72 10.92
CA THR A 60 -15.35 -5.77 10.44
C THR A 60 -14.16 -6.51 9.85
N TYR A 61 -13.52 -7.38 10.63
CA TYR A 61 -12.22 -7.96 10.26
C TYR A 61 -12.38 -9.22 9.41
N GLU A 62 -13.32 -10.08 9.79
CA GLU A 62 -13.58 -11.29 9.00
C GLU A 62 -14.24 -10.94 7.66
N PHE A 63 -15.12 -9.94 7.64
CA PHE A 63 -15.69 -9.40 6.39
C PHE A 63 -14.61 -8.97 5.38
N ILE A 64 -13.58 -8.23 5.82
CA ILE A 64 -12.47 -7.80 4.96
C ILE A 64 -11.70 -9.01 4.38
N LEU A 65 -11.57 -10.08 5.16
CA LEU A 65 -10.84 -11.29 4.75
C LEU A 65 -11.66 -12.18 3.82
N ARG A 66 -12.97 -12.31 4.04
CA ARG A 66 -13.88 -13.13 3.22
C ARG A 66 -14.20 -12.48 1.88
N VAL A 67 -14.16 -11.15 1.81
CA VAL A 67 -14.46 -10.37 0.59
C VAL A 67 -15.81 -10.79 0.00
N ASP A 68 -16.86 -10.73 0.82
CA ASP A 68 -18.20 -11.13 0.40
C ASP A 68 -18.91 -10.06 -0.41
N ASP A 69 -18.60 -8.79 -0.17
CA ASP A 69 -19.10 -7.69 -0.99
C ASP A 69 -18.19 -7.47 -2.21
N LEU A 70 -18.79 -7.49 -3.40
CA LEU A 70 -18.11 -7.26 -4.67
C LEU A 70 -18.59 -5.97 -5.34
N THR A 71 -19.12 -5.03 -4.54
CA THR A 71 -19.42 -3.69 -5.03
C THR A 71 -18.20 -3.05 -5.70
N PRO A 72 -18.42 -2.29 -6.79
CA PRO A 72 -17.32 -1.73 -7.56
C PRO A 72 -16.53 -0.73 -6.71
N ASN A 73 -15.23 -0.95 -6.63
CA ASN A 73 -14.28 -0.10 -5.93
C ASN A 73 -13.04 0.17 -6.79
N VAL A 74 -12.07 0.91 -6.24
CA VAL A 74 -10.85 1.30 -6.96
C VAL A 74 -9.83 0.16 -7.05
N GLY A 75 -10.05 -0.92 -6.30
CA GLY A 75 -9.16 -2.06 -6.19
C GLY A 75 -9.32 -3.10 -7.30
N LEU A 76 -8.45 -4.10 -7.25
CA LEU A 76 -8.41 -5.21 -8.21
C LEU A 76 -9.35 -6.36 -7.81
N VAL A 77 -9.63 -6.47 -6.52
CA VAL A 77 -10.23 -7.66 -5.90
C VAL A 77 -11.68 -7.87 -6.34
N TRP A 78 -12.51 -6.82 -6.33
CA TRP A 78 -13.94 -6.95 -6.64
C TRP A 78 -14.18 -7.58 -8.02
N TYR A 79 -13.54 -7.07 -9.07
CA TYR A 79 -13.75 -7.54 -10.45
C TYR A 79 -13.06 -8.87 -10.73
N PHE A 80 -12.00 -9.20 -10.01
CA PHE A 80 -11.39 -10.53 -10.11
C PHE A 80 -12.36 -11.59 -9.55
N PHE A 81 -12.88 -11.37 -8.35
CA PHE A 81 -13.78 -12.33 -7.69
C PHE A 81 -15.18 -12.41 -8.32
N THR A 82 -15.62 -11.42 -9.09
CA THR A 82 -16.85 -11.56 -9.90
C THR A 82 -16.67 -12.53 -11.08
N GLN A 83 -15.45 -12.73 -11.57
CA GLN A 83 -15.16 -13.62 -12.69
C GLN A 83 -14.75 -15.04 -12.28
N VAL A 84 -14.30 -15.22 -11.04
CA VAL A 84 -13.85 -16.51 -10.52
C VAL A 84 -15.03 -17.39 -10.17
N PHE A 85 -14.96 -18.66 -10.56
CA PHE A 85 -15.94 -19.66 -10.14
C PHE A 85 -15.92 -19.87 -8.64
N GLU A 86 -17.10 -20.02 -8.03
CA GLU A 86 -17.29 -20.20 -6.60
C GLU A 86 -16.45 -21.37 -6.04
N HIS A 87 -16.35 -22.47 -6.79
CA HIS A 87 -15.55 -23.64 -6.42
C HIS A 87 -14.07 -23.30 -6.12
N PHE A 88 -13.49 -22.34 -6.83
CA PHE A 88 -12.09 -21.93 -6.66
C PHE A 88 -11.92 -20.68 -5.76
N ARG A 89 -13.02 -20.07 -5.32
CA ARG A 89 -13.00 -18.80 -4.58
C ARG A 89 -12.12 -18.88 -3.33
N ALA A 90 -12.25 -19.93 -2.53
CA ALA A 90 -11.48 -20.10 -1.29
C ALA A 90 -9.96 -20.15 -1.53
N PHE A 91 -9.52 -20.82 -2.61
CA PHE A 91 -8.11 -20.88 -2.99
C PHE A 91 -7.59 -19.48 -3.35
N TYR A 92 -8.29 -18.75 -4.22
CA TYR A 92 -7.86 -17.41 -4.62
C TYR A 92 -7.92 -16.41 -3.48
N LEU A 93 -8.92 -16.49 -2.58
CA LEU A 93 -8.97 -15.66 -1.38
C LEU A 93 -7.70 -15.83 -0.55
N MET A 94 -7.28 -17.06 -0.29
CA MET A 94 -6.04 -17.33 0.45
C MET A 94 -4.81 -16.75 -0.27
N VAL A 95 -4.71 -16.92 -1.60
CA VAL A 95 -3.60 -16.35 -2.38
C VAL A 95 -3.55 -14.83 -2.28
N PHE A 96 -4.68 -14.13 -2.44
CA PHE A 96 -4.74 -12.67 -2.37
C PHE A 96 -4.36 -12.14 -0.98
N GLN A 97 -4.82 -12.78 0.10
CA GLN A 97 -4.46 -12.36 1.46
C GLN A 97 -2.98 -12.64 1.79
N VAL A 98 -2.44 -13.78 1.36
CA VAL A 98 -1.02 -14.12 1.57
C VAL A 98 -0.10 -13.26 0.72
N ASN A 99 -0.50 -12.87 -0.49
CA ASN A 99 0.30 -12.08 -1.42
C ASN A 99 0.88 -10.82 -0.77
N LEU A 100 0.05 -10.07 -0.02
CA LEU A 100 0.50 -8.87 0.66
C LEU A 100 1.54 -9.18 1.76
N LEU A 101 1.39 -10.29 2.48
CA LEU A 101 2.33 -10.71 3.53
C LEU A 101 3.70 -11.13 2.96
N VAL A 102 3.72 -11.73 1.77
CA VAL A 102 4.96 -12.17 1.10
C VAL A 102 5.88 -10.98 0.81
N TYR A 103 5.34 -9.80 0.52
CA TYR A 103 6.15 -8.60 0.26
C TYR A 103 6.77 -7.98 1.52
N VAL A 104 6.27 -8.28 2.72
CA VAL A 104 6.74 -7.66 3.97
C VAL A 104 8.19 -8.02 4.28
N VAL A 105 8.54 -9.31 4.19
CA VAL A 105 9.88 -9.82 4.51
C VAL A 105 10.97 -9.21 3.61
N PRO A 106 10.88 -9.28 2.26
CA PRO A 106 11.90 -8.72 1.39
C PRO A 106 11.98 -7.19 1.53
N LEU A 107 10.86 -6.50 1.76
CA LEU A 107 10.86 -5.04 1.93
C LEU A 107 11.64 -4.63 3.19
N ILE A 108 11.38 -5.28 4.32
CA ILE A 108 12.11 -5.02 5.57
C ILE A 108 13.61 -5.29 5.38
N LEU A 109 13.97 -6.41 4.72
CA LEU A 109 15.37 -6.79 4.51
C LEU A 109 16.11 -5.86 3.55
N SER A 110 15.42 -5.34 2.54
CA SER A 110 15.99 -4.47 1.51
C SER A 110 16.16 -3.02 1.99
N LEU A 111 15.21 -2.51 2.76
CA LEU A 111 15.13 -1.10 3.16
C LEU A 111 15.56 -0.83 4.61
N ARG A 112 16.39 -1.69 5.18
CA ARG A 112 16.81 -1.60 6.59
C ARG A 112 17.40 -0.24 6.97
N LYS A 113 18.03 0.44 6.01
CA LYS A 113 18.70 1.73 6.24
C LYS A 113 17.73 2.92 6.19
N ASP A 114 16.56 2.77 5.56
CA ASP A 114 15.67 3.88 5.26
C ASP A 114 14.20 3.61 5.59
N ALA A 115 13.86 3.83 6.85
CA ALA A 115 12.51 3.64 7.40
C ALA A 115 11.42 4.51 6.71
N HIS A 116 11.78 5.72 6.26
CA HIS A 116 10.82 6.62 5.59
C HIS A 116 10.38 6.08 4.22
N LEU A 117 11.32 5.54 3.44
CA LEU A 117 11.01 4.95 2.14
C LEU A 117 10.24 3.64 2.32
N HIS A 118 10.63 2.83 3.31
CA HIS A 118 9.88 1.63 3.68
C HIS A 118 8.41 1.94 4.02
N LEU A 119 8.15 3.02 4.78
CA LEU A 119 6.79 3.43 5.12
C LEU A 119 5.96 3.79 3.88
N VAL A 120 6.50 4.62 2.99
CA VAL A 120 5.78 5.04 1.77
C VAL A 120 5.47 3.85 0.86
N ILE A 121 6.43 2.93 0.69
CA ILE A 121 6.22 1.73 -0.13
C ILE A 121 5.23 0.77 0.51
N SER A 122 5.28 0.61 1.85
CA SER A 122 4.30 -0.20 2.58
C SER A 122 2.88 0.34 2.40
N LEU A 123 2.68 1.67 2.49
CA LEU A 123 1.39 2.30 2.25
C LEU A 123 0.91 2.12 0.80
N LEU A 124 1.81 2.21 -0.16
CA LEU A 124 1.50 1.99 -1.58
C LEU A 124 1.09 0.53 -1.83
N LEU A 125 1.80 -0.44 -1.25
CA LEU A 125 1.43 -1.86 -1.33
C LEU A 125 0.04 -2.12 -0.72
N VAL A 126 -0.25 -1.50 0.43
CA VAL A 126 -1.58 -1.56 1.05
C VAL A 126 -2.64 -0.95 0.13
N ALA A 127 -2.38 0.21 -0.48
CA ALA A 127 -3.33 0.87 -1.37
C ALA A 127 -3.66 0.03 -2.64
N VAL A 128 -2.71 -0.76 -3.14
CA VAL A 128 -2.91 -1.58 -4.34
C VAL A 128 -3.52 -2.95 -4.04
N PHE A 129 -3.05 -3.62 -2.98
CA PHE A 129 -3.37 -5.02 -2.71
C PHE A 129 -4.39 -5.24 -1.57
N SER A 130 -4.90 -4.18 -0.94
CA SER A 130 -6.03 -4.33 0.01
C SER A 130 -7.28 -4.86 -0.70
N SER A 131 -8.13 -5.59 0.03
CA SER A 131 -9.41 -6.09 -0.51
C SER A 131 -10.37 -4.97 -0.92
N TYR A 132 -10.40 -3.88 -0.14
CA TYR A 132 -11.33 -2.75 -0.32
C TYR A 132 -10.57 -1.41 -0.28
N PRO A 133 -9.72 -1.13 -1.27
CA PRO A 133 -8.94 0.10 -1.27
C PRO A 133 -9.81 1.28 -1.70
N THR A 134 -9.53 2.42 -1.07
CA THR A 134 -10.20 3.68 -1.34
C THR A 134 -9.23 4.66 -1.98
N LEU A 135 -9.76 5.70 -2.64
CA LEU A 135 -8.91 6.77 -3.18
C LEU A 135 -8.16 7.53 -2.07
N ASN A 136 -8.70 7.49 -0.84
CA ASN A 136 -8.06 8.10 0.32
C ASN A 136 -6.75 7.40 0.69
N ASP A 137 -6.68 6.07 0.57
CA ASP A 137 -5.45 5.31 0.85
C ASP A 137 -4.29 5.79 -0.04
N ALA A 138 -4.60 6.17 -1.27
CA ALA A 138 -3.61 6.75 -2.16
C ALA A 138 -3.19 8.17 -1.79
N SER A 139 -4.12 8.99 -1.29
CA SER A 139 -3.81 10.34 -0.85
C SER A 139 -2.78 10.39 0.27
N VAL A 140 -2.80 9.40 1.18
CA VAL A 140 -1.89 9.33 2.33
C VAL A 140 -0.44 9.16 1.88
N TYR A 141 -0.15 8.19 1.01
CA TYR A 141 1.23 8.02 0.54
C TYR A 141 1.66 9.17 -0.38
N MET A 142 0.72 9.73 -1.17
CA MET A 142 1.00 10.89 -2.04
C MET A 142 1.43 12.11 -1.24
N ALA A 143 0.78 12.38 -0.10
CA ALA A 143 1.16 13.47 0.80
C ALA A 143 2.55 13.29 1.42
N LEU A 144 3.04 12.06 1.50
CA LEU A 144 4.36 11.73 2.05
C LEU A 144 5.48 11.72 1.00
N LEU A 145 5.16 11.73 -0.30
CA LEU A 145 6.16 11.76 -1.38
C LEU A 145 7.15 12.95 -1.28
N PRO A 146 6.74 14.18 -0.89
CA PRO A 146 7.69 15.29 -0.73
C PRO A 146 8.77 15.02 0.33
N MET A 147 8.49 14.17 1.34
CA MET A 147 9.51 13.80 2.32
C MET A 147 10.67 12.98 1.72
N LEU A 148 10.49 12.46 0.51
CA LEU A 148 11.46 11.67 -0.24
C LEU A 148 12.30 12.50 -1.23
N GLU A 149 12.44 13.81 -1.00
CA GLU A 149 13.27 14.74 -1.80
C GLU A 149 14.65 14.18 -2.17
N LYS A 150 15.22 13.41 -1.25
CA LYS A 150 16.51 12.75 -1.38
C LYS A 150 16.63 11.73 -2.53
N TYR A 151 15.51 11.33 -3.15
CA TYR A 151 15.45 10.45 -4.32
C TYR A 151 14.93 11.14 -5.58
N LYS A 152 14.58 12.42 -5.53
CA LYS A 152 13.90 13.15 -6.61
C LYS A 152 14.64 13.14 -7.95
N LYS A 153 15.97 12.96 -7.95
CA LYS A 153 16.83 12.99 -9.14
C LYS A 153 16.78 11.71 -9.98
N TYR A 154 16.45 10.58 -9.37
CA TYR A 154 16.63 9.26 -9.97
C TYR A 154 15.42 8.61 -10.66
N PRO A 155 14.14 8.92 -10.36
CA PRO A 155 13.01 8.22 -11.00
C PRO A 155 12.90 8.58 -12.49
N ARG A 156 12.72 7.57 -13.33
CA ARG A 156 12.78 7.69 -14.80
C ARG A 156 11.42 7.90 -15.44
N TYR A 157 10.37 7.31 -14.89
CA TYR A 157 9.03 7.30 -15.48
C TYR A 157 8.06 8.26 -14.80
N THR A 158 8.55 9.22 -14.00
CA THR A 158 7.74 10.17 -13.22
C THR A 158 6.64 10.84 -14.01
N LEU A 159 6.93 11.35 -15.22
CA LEU A 159 5.93 12.03 -16.06
C LEU A 159 4.82 11.07 -16.53
N MET A 160 5.21 9.86 -16.95
CA MET A 160 4.28 8.84 -17.41
C MET A 160 3.39 8.35 -16.27
N VAL A 161 3.97 8.12 -15.10
CA VAL A 161 3.25 7.71 -13.89
C VAL A 161 2.30 8.81 -13.40
N ALA A 162 2.77 10.06 -13.29
CA ALA A 162 1.93 11.17 -12.88
C ALA A 162 0.78 11.43 -13.87
N GLY A 163 1.09 11.44 -15.18
CA GLY A 163 0.09 11.63 -16.22
C GLY A 163 -0.97 10.52 -16.24
N SER A 164 -0.56 9.26 -16.09
CA SER A 164 -1.50 8.14 -16.02
C SER A 164 -2.39 8.19 -14.78
N LEU A 165 -1.83 8.50 -13.60
CA LEU A 165 -2.63 8.64 -12.37
C LEU A 165 -3.65 9.77 -12.46
N VAL A 166 -3.25 10.96 -12.93
CA VAL A 166 -4.18 12.10 -13.12
C VAL A 166 -5.28 11.74 -14.11
N THR A 167 -4.91 11.12 -15.23
CA THR A 167 -5.87 10.69 -16.26
C THR A 167 -6.86 9.67 -15.70
N CYS A 168 -6.40 8.69 -14.92
CA CYS A 168 -7.27 7.69 -14.32
C CYS A 168 -8.22 8.30 -13.28
N VAL A 169 -7.75 9.19 -12.41
CA VAL A 169 -8.59 9.85 -11.39
C VAL A 169 -9.73 10.64 -12.03
N VAL A 170 -9.48 11.29 -13.17
CA VAL A 170 -10.52 12.00 -13.92
C VAL A 170 -11.48 11.04 -14.64
N LEU A 171 -10.95 9.97 -15.25
CA LEU A 171 -11.77 9.02 -16.01
C LEU A 171 -12.62 8.10 -15.14
N MET A 172 -12.17 7.74 -13.93
CA MET A 172 -12.90 6.85 -13.02
C MET A 172 -14.36 7.28 -12.77
N PRO A 173 -14.65 8.52 -12.32
CA PRO A 173 -16.03 8.94 -12.06
C PRO A 173 -16.86 9.00 -13.35
N VAL A 174 -16.25 9.35 -14.48
CA VAL A 174 -16.93 9.38 -15.79
C VAL A 174 -17.37 7.98 -16.19
N MET A 175 -16.47 7.00 -16.13
CA MET A 175 -16.77 5.62 -16.48
C MET A 175 -17.77 4.99 -15.51
N TRP A 176 -17.66 5.30 -14.21
CA TRP A 176 -18.61 4.84 -13.20
C TRP A 176 -20.02 5.39 -13.48
N HIS A 177 -20.14 6.69 -13.77
CA HIS A 177 -21.42 7.32 -14.07
C HIS A 177 -22.05 6.77 -15.36
N MET A 178 -21.25 6.57 -16.42
CA MET A 178 -21.75 5.97 -17.66
C MET A 178 -22.28 4.55 -17.48
N TRP A 179 -21.62 3.77 -16.61
CA TRP A 179 -22.03 2.40 -16.32
C TRP A 179 -23.25 2.34 -15.37
N ILE A 180 -23.18 2.98 -14.20
CA ILE A 180 -24.20 2.84 -13.15
C ILE A 180 -25.43 3.73 -13.39
N VAL A 181 -25.23 4.99 -13.78
CA VAL A 181 -26.32 5.97 -13.85
C VAL A 181 -26.95 6.00 -15.25
N VAL A 182 -26.12 6.07 -16.29
CA VAL A 182 -26.61 6.22 -17.68
C VAL A 182 -26.94 4.86 -18.30
N GLY A 183 -26.33 3.78 -17.84
CA GLY A 183 -26.52 2.43 -18.39
C GLY A 183 -25.98 2.23 -19.81
N SER A 184 -25.20 3.18 -20.33
CA SER A 184 -24.57 3.11 -21.65
C SER A 184 -23.17 2.51 -21.64
N GLY A 185 -22.53 2.47 -20.46
CA GLY A 185 -21.21 1.87 -20.24
C GLY A 185 -21.28 0.46 -19.62
N ASN A 186 -20.21 -0.31 -19.82
CA ASN A 186 -20.00 -1.62 -19.20
C ASN A 186 -19.00 -1.52 -18.04
N ALA A 187 -19.18 -2.36 -17.00
CA ALA A 187 -18.24 -2.58 -15.90
C ALA A 187 -16.78 -2.71 -16.34
N ASN A 188 -16.54 -3.36 -17.48
CA ASN A 188 -15.20 -3.57 -18.02
C ASN A 188 -14.43 -2.27 -18.26
N PHE A 189 -15.11 -1.19 -18.66
CA PHE A 189 -14.47 0.11 -18.89
C PHE A 189 -14.02 0.74 -17.57
N TYR A 190 -14.87 0.69 -16.54
CA TYR A 190 -14.51 1.17 -15.20
C TYR A 190 -13.35 0.34 -14.62
N PHE A 191 -13.42 -0.99 -14.76
CA PHE A 191 -12.33 -1.88 -14.34
C PHE A 191 -11.02 -1.62 -15.09
N ALA A 192 -11.06 -1.38 -16.40
CA ALA A 192 -9.86 -1.08 -17.17
C ALA A 192 -9.14 0.19 -16.65
N VAL A 193 -9.90 1.25 -16.33
CA VAL A 193 -9.32 2.48 -15.77
C VAL A 193 -8.72 2.25 -14.38
N THR A 194 -9.43 1.52 -13.50
CA THR A 194 -8.92 1.19 -12.15
C THR A 194 -7.72 0.24 -12.21
N LEU A 195 -7.65 -0.67 -13.18
CA LEU A 195 -6.48 -1.51 -13.42
C LEU A 195 -5.26 -0.68 -13.83
N ILE A 196 -5.41 0.24 -14.80
CA ILE A 196 -4.32 1.15 -15.20
C ILE A 196 -3.85 2.01 -14.02
N TYR A 197 -4.77 2.48 -13.20
CA TYR A 197 -4.45 3.22 -11.98
C TYR A 197 -3.59 2.40 -11.00
N ASN A 198 -3.98 1.16 -10.69
CA ASN A 198 -3.19 0.28 -9.82
C ASN A 198 -1.83 -0.06 -10.43
N VAL A 199 -1.76 -0.28 -11.75
CA VAL A 199 -0.49 -0.48 -12.47
C VAL A 199 0.41 0.75 -12.37
N ALA A 200 -0.14 1.96 -12.52
CA ALA A 200 0.61 3.20 -12.37
C ALA A 200 1.17 3.37 -10.95
N GLN A 201 0.43 2.97 -9.92
CA GLN A 201 0.94 2.93 -8.54
C GLN A 201 2.09 1.93 -8.40
N ILE A 202 1.99 0.72 -8.97
CA ILE A 202 3.10 -0.25 -8.96
C ILE A 202 4.33 0.30 -9.67
N TYR A 203 4.17 1.00 -10.80
CA TYR A 203 5.28 1.66 -11.48
C TYR A 203 5.92 2.75 -10.62
N LEU A 204 5.13 3.54 -9.88
CA LEU A 204 5.65 4.52 -8.91
C LEU A 204 6.53 3.82 -7.87
N MET A 205 6.08 2.70 -7.32
CA MET A 205 6.84 1.90 -6.36
C MET A 205 8.17 1.40 -6.96
N ILE A 206 8.13 0.85 -8.17
CA ILE A 206 9.33 0.35 -8.87
C ILE A 206 10.32 1.49 -9.09
N ASP A 207 9.86 2.68 -9.51
CA ASP A 207 10.72 3.85 -9.71
C ASP A 207 11.38 4.33 -8.42
N LEU A 208 10.65 4.33 -7.31
CA LEU A 208 11.19 4.67 -5.99
C LEU A 208 12.22 3.63 -5.51
N MET A 209 11.99 2.35 -5.77
CA MET A 209 12.95 1.28 -5.46
C MET A 209 14.21 1.37 -6.32
N PHE A 210 14.05 1.62 -7.61
CA PHE A 210 15.17 1.85 -8.49
C PHE A 210 16.00 3.06 -8.04
N ALA A 211 15.36 4.16 -7.65
CA ALA A 211 16.01 5.35 -7.15
C ALA A 211 16.84 5.08 -5.87
N TYR A 212 16.31 4.26 -4.96
CA TYR A 212 17.02 3.84 -3.75
C TYR A 212 18.29 3.04 -4.07
N PHE A 213 18.16 1.96 -4.84
CA PHE A 213 19.31 1.12 -5.17
C PHE A 213 20.34 1.85 -6.00
N ARG A 214 19.90 2.72 -6.92
CA ARG A 214 20.83 3.51 -7.73
C ARG A 214 21.66 4.45 -6.87
N ARG A 215 21.03 5.10 -5.91
CA ARG A 215 21.71 5.97 -4.97
C ARG A 215 22.71 5.19 -4.10
N GLU A 216 22.32 4.04 -3.56
CA GLU A 216 23.23 3.20 -2.77
C GLU A 216 24.45 2.76 -3.61
N ALA A 217 24.25 2.42 -4.88
CA ALA A 217 25.34 2.10 -5.80
C ALA A 217 26.27 3.29 -6.08
N ASP A 218 25.71 4.49 -6.27
CA ASP A 218 26.48 5.72 -6.45
C ASP A 218 27.29 6.06 -5.17
N GLU A 219 26.72 5.88 -3.97
CA GLU A 219 27.40 6.10 -2.68
C GLU A 219 28.56 5.12 -2.47
N ILE A 220 28.35 3.83 -2.78
CA ILE A 220 29.41 2.81 -2.76
C ILE A 220 30.50 3.17 -3.77
N SER A 221 30.14 3.55 -4.99
CA SER A 221 31.11 3.92 -6.02
C SER A 221 31.95 5.14 -5.60
N ALA A 222 31.31 6.15 -5.00
CA ALA A 222 32.02 7.32 -4.46
C ALA A 222 32.97 6.94 -3.32
N SER A 223 32.61 5.99 -2.46
CA SER A 223 33.49 5.53 -1.37
C SER A 223 34.73 4.77 -1.86
N LEU A 224 34.67 4.16 -3.04
CA LEU A 224 35.78 3.46 -3.67
C LEU A 224 36.76 4.42 -4.36
N VAL A 225 36.29 5.59 -4.80
CA VAL A 225 37.13 6.66 -5.37
C VAL A 225 37.78 7.43 -4.23
N THR A 226 38.96 7.01 -3.81
CA THR A 226 39.82 7.76 -2.88
C THR A 226 40.96 8.44 -3.65
N ASP A 227 41.62 9.44 -3.06
CA ASP A 227 42.70 10.23 -3.70
C ASP A 227 43.82 9.37 -4.32
N LYS A 228 43.98 8.11 -3.89
CA LYS A 228 44.97 7.16 -4.42
C LYS A 228 44.57 6.51 -5.76
N THR A 229 43.33 6.66 -6.21
CA THR A 229 42.79 6.08 -7.45
C THR A 229 42.45 7.13 -8.52
N ASN A 230 42.85 8.39 -8.31
CA ASN A 230 42.82 9.41 -9.35
C ASN A 230 43.87 9.07 -10.43
N PHE A 231 43.56 8.09 -11.28
CA PHE A 231 44.20 8.00 -12.58
C PHE A 231 43.71 9.19 -13.39
N VAL A 232 44.50 10.25 -13.34
CA VAL A 232 44.46 11.35 -14.31
C VAL A 232 44.66 10.71 -15.67
N LEU A 233 43.57 10.48 -16.40
CA LEU A 233 43.63 10.23 -17.83
C LEU A 233 43.97 11.57 -18.48
N HIS A 234 45.26 11.77 -18.74
CA HIS A 234 45.74 12.75 -19.71
C HIS A 234 45.37 12.32 -21.12
#